data_AF-A0A7S0WM95-F1
#
_entry.id   AF-A0A7S0WM95-F1
#
_cell.length_a   1.000
_cell.length_b   1.000
_cell.length_c   1.000
_cell.angle_alpha   90.00
_cell.angle_beta   90.00
_cell.angle_gamma   90.00
#
_symmetry.space_group_name_H-M   'P 1'
#
loop_
_entity.id
_entity.type
_entity.pdbx_description
1 polymer ?
#
loop_
_entity_poly.entity_id
_entity_poly.type
_entity_poly.pdbx_seq_one_letter_code
_entity_poly.pdbx_strand_id
1 'polypeptide(L)'
;MHSTALRVRLSKNCSGIRTGTSPRLSRNLAPAVATSQHRAANGKREASHTISCRNGVSAHGRSDLLRCRAVADDSSPPVDVPYVEIDDVEPEPAPVTRDGASVVLGYFDAFNRRDMDAAIQFISPECVFEDLGMYSVGMKGTEPIRGFLDKWADYPDDAVVIIDEIVEGDAEATGVVWHMEVAGKGMPLSRGASFYRLAPDGKLGFIRDLVEPFAKAGDIGLGVMNNLFPVIRQLPPSIARAFVQPLPQPVPEEGAASSLATKQVLELYSALDRRDMATVDSILSPDVYYHDLGLYNDAFEDYDALKAFFTAWADFPEDVSIVPDDYTTDGRGAVSIVWHVEVGGIPMPFSRGCSFYKVDDDGRVVFGRDVVEFLIKTGDATFPIMGAMMPVVRMMPRVGF
;
A
#
# COMPACT_ATOMS: atom_id res chain seq x y z
N MET A 1 -2.71 -9.20 15.49
CA MET A 1 -2.12 -7.90 15.88
C MET A 1 -2.96 -6.80 15.25
N HIS A 2 -3.40 -5.78 15.99
CA HIS A 2 -4.26 -4.72 15.42
C HIS A 2 -3.42 -3.76 14.59
N SER A 3 -3.65 -3.75 13.27
CA SER A 3 -3.13 -2.73 12.36
C SER A 3 -3.71 -1.37 12.76
N THR A 4 -2.85 -0.39 13.02
CA THR A 4 -3.25 0.97 13.36
C THR A 4 -3.16 1.80 12.08
N ALA A 5 -4.28 1.96 11.38
CA ALA A 5 -4.37 2.89 10.27
C ALA A 5 -3.95 4.30 10.73
N LEU A 6 -2.98 4.89 10.03
CA LEU A 6 -2.48 6.24 10.31
C LEU A 6 -3.55 7.27 9.93
N ARG A 7 -4.51 7.53 10.81
CA ARG A 7 -5.45 8.65 10.67
C ARG A 7 -4.73 9.96 11.01
N VAL A 8 -4.18 10.63 10.01
CA VAL A 8 -3.72 12.02 10.15
C VAL A 8 -4.95 12.92 10.38
N ARG A 9 -5.25 13.23 11.66
CA ARG A 9 -6.21 14.29 12.04
C ARG A 9 -5.43 15.53 12.46
N LEU A 10 -5.36 16.53 11.57
CA LEU A 10 -4.97 17.87 11.95
C LEU A 10 -6.16 18.57 12.64
N SER A 11 -6.04 18.83 13.94
CA SER A 11 -7.06 19.51 14.72
C SER A 11 -7.12 21.00 14.38
N LYS A 12 -8.26 21.47 13.86
CA LYS A 12 -8.59 22.91 13.87
C LYS A 12 -9.01 23.31 15.30
N ASN A 13 -8.18 24.12 15.95
CA ASN A 13 -8.56 24.89 17.13
C ASN A 13 -9.58 25.96 16.72
N CYS A 14 -10.85 25.77 17.06
CA CYS A 14 -11.82 26.85 17.14
C CYS A 14 -12.49 26.84 18.51
N SER A 15 -12.19 27.87 19.28
CA SER A 15 -12.88 28.26 20.50
C SER A 15 -14.30 28.77 20.17
N GLY A 16 -15.30 28.44 21.01
CA GLY A 16 -16.57 29.17 20.96
C GLY A 16 -17.83 28.47 21.49
N ILE A 17 -18.08 28.65 22.79
CA ILE A 17 -19.39 28.96 23.41
C ILE A 17 -20.46 27.85 23.56
N ARG A 18 -20.92 27.73 24.82
CA ARG A 18 -21.99 26.88 25.36
C ARG A 18 -23.40 27.35 24.97
N THR A 19 -24.35 26.42 24.87
CA THR A 19 -25.51 26.20 25.78
C THR A 19 -26.67 25.52 25.04
N GLY A 20 -27.43 24.65 25.72
CA GLY A 20 -28.82 24.37 25.32
C GLY A 20 -29.28 22.91 25.34
N THR A 21 -29.67 22.43 26.53
CA THR A 21 -30.89 21.65 26.82
C THR A 21 -31.34 20.47 25.92
N SER A 22 -31.34 19.28 26.54
CA SER A 22 -32.15 18.10 26.19
C SER A 22 -33.67 18.39 26.33
N PRO A 23 -34.56 17.59 25.69
CA PRO A 23 -35.11 16.47 26.47
C PRO A 23 -35.34 15.15 25.71
N ARG A 24 -35.14 14.09 26.49
CA ARG A 24 -35.67 12.72 26.44
C ARG A 24 -36.94 12.49 25.60
N LEU A 25 -36.93 11.38 24.86
CA LEU A 25 -38.13 10.57 24.61
C LEU A 25 -37.78 9.08 24.78
N SER A 26 -38.38 8.52 25.83
CA SER A 26 -38.45 7.11 26.17
C SER A 26 -39.46 6.39 25.27
N ARG A 27 -39.20 5.13 24.89
CA ARG A 27 -40.20 4.06 24.97
C ARG A 27 -39.55 2.67 24.89
N ASN A 28 -39.95 1.86 25.86
CA ASN A 28 -39.67 0.45 26.05
C ASN A 28 -40.27 -0.40 24.92
N LEU A 29 -39.62 -1.52 24.60
CA LEU A 29 -40.25 -2.83 24.47
C LEU A 29 -39.18 -3.91 24.66
N ALA A 30 -39.47 -4.82 25.60
CA ALA A 30 -38.64 -5.94 26.03
C ALA A 30 -39.10 -7.24 25.30
N PRO A 31 -38.65 -8.46 25.69
CA PRO A 31 -37.94 -9.36 24.79
C PRO A 31 -38.76 -10.60 24.39
N ALA A 32 -38.27 -11.38 23.43
CA ALA A 32 -38.73 -12.74 23.19
C ALA A 32 -37.57 -13.73 23.26
N VAL A 33 -37.83 -14.83 23.95
CA VAL A 33 -36.92 -15.85 24.48
C VAL A 33 -37.12 -17.16 23.71
N ALA A 34 -36.00 -17.83 23.39
CA ALA A 34 -35.71 -19.28 23.29
C ALA A 34 -36.64 -20.22 22.48
N THR A 35 -36.17 -21.22 21.74
CA THR A 35 -35.42 -22.46 22.10
C THR A 35 -35.18 -23.22 20.78
N SER A 36 -34.15 -24.05 20.56
CA SER A 36 -33.88 -25.38 21.15
C SER A 36 -32.52 -25.88 20.58
N GLN A 37 -31.57 -26.28 21.42
CA GLN A 37 -31.24 -27.66 21.84
C GLN A 37 -30.76 -28.62 20.73
N HIS A 38 -29.45 -28.92 20.76
CA HIS A 38 -28.97 -30.30 20.70
C HIS A 38 -27.85 -30.54 21.72
N ARG A 39 -28.15 -31.45 22.66
CA ARG A 39 -27.24 -32.23 23.53
C ARG A 39 -26.80 -33.45 22.67
N ALA A 40 -25.67 -34.13 22.84
CA ALA A 40 -24.89 -34.39 24.04
C ALA A 40 -23.50 -35.02 23.75
N ALA A 41 -22.59 -34.80 24.72
CA ALA A 41 -21.65 -35.75 25.36
C ALA A 41 -20.51 -36.42 24.53
N ASN A 42 -19.34 -36.79 25.06
CA ASN A 42 -18.69 -36.70 26.39
C ASN A 42 -17.21 -37.07 26.17
N GLY A 43 -16.25 -36.57 26.97
CA GLY A 43 -14.88 -37.13 26.93
C GLY A 43 -13.79 -36.37 27.71
N LYS A 44 -13.80 -36.55 29.04
CA LYS A 44 -12.81 -36.12 30.04
C LYS A 44 -11.31 -36.22 29.61
N ARG A 45 -10.50 -35.24 30.05
CA ARG A 45 -9.39 -35.45 31.01
C ARG A 45 -8.87 -34.13 31.61
N GLU A 46 -8.74 -34.14 32.93
CA GLU A 46 -8.19 -33.09 33.78
C GLU A 46 -6.64 -33.11 33.76
N ALA A 47 -6.01 -31.94 33.89
CA ALA A 47 -4.80 -31.77 34.67
C ALA A 47 -4.66 -30.29 35.08
N SER A 48 -4.90 -30.02 36.37
CA SER A 48 -4.64 -28.72 36.99
C SER A 48 -3.15 -28.56 37.28
N HIS A 49 -2.58 -27.40 36.94
CA HIS A 49 -1.35 -26.94 37.58
C HIS A 49 -1.61 -25.59 38.27
N THR A 50 -1.58 -25.66 39.59
CA THR A 50 -1.58 -24.55 40.53
C THR A 50 -0.13 -24.35 41.00
N ILE A 51 0.47 -23.18 40.75
CA ILE A 51 1.68 -22.70 41.43
C ILE A 51 1.45 -21.19 41.65
N SER A 52 0.88 -20.79 42.78
CA SER A 52 1.57 -20.31 44.00
C SER A 52 2.30 -18.98 43.81
N CYS A 53 1.59 -17.89 44.11
CA CYS A 53 2.17 -16.59 44.46
C CYS A 53 2.87 -16.67 45.83
N ARG A 54 4.06 -16.09 45.95
CA ARG A 54 4.63 -15.66 47.24
C ARG A 54 5.14 -14.22 47.15
N ASN A 55 4.81 -13.48 48.20
CA ASN A 55 5.04 -12.07 48.43
C ASN A 55 6.51 -11.72 48.66
N GLY A 56 6.89 -10.54 48.15
CA GLY A 56 7.40 -9.41 48.94
C GLY A 56 8.88 -9.36 49.27
N VAL A 57 9.57 -8.30 48.84
CA VAL A 57 10.29 -7.31 49.67
C VAL A 57 10.42 -6.00 48.87
N SER A 58 10.24 -4.86 49.55
CA SER A 58 10.37 -3.47 49.09
C SER A 58 11.70 -2.85 49.58
N ALA A 59 12.35 -2.00 48.76
CA ALA A 59 13.20 -0.84 49.16
C ALA A 59 13.66 -0.11 47.86
N HIS A 60 13.24 1.11 47.54
CA HIS A 60 13.78 2.43 47.95
C HIS A 60 15.28 2.71 47.64
N GLY A 61 15.54 3.79 46.88
CA GLY A 61 16.82 4.55 46.82
C GLY A 61 17.43 4.67 45.42
N ARG A 62 17.09 5.71 44.64
CA ARG A 62 17.85 6.98 44.42
C ARG A 62 19.24 6.85 43.77
N SER A 63 19.30 7.27 42.50
CA SER A 63 20.23 8.23 41.86
C SER A 63 21.71 8.23 42.27
N ASP A 64 22.60 8.06 41.29
CA ASP A 64 23.91 8.74 41.29
C ASP A 64 24.37 9.11 39.87
N LEU A 65 24.53 10.42 39.67
CA LEU A 65 25.14 11.10 38.54
C LEU A 65 26.67 11.05 38.70
N LEU A 66 27.39 10.45 37.76
CA LEU A 66 28.85 10.58 37.68
C LEU A 66 29.24 11.96 37.13
N ARG A 67 29.74 12.81 38.03
CA ARG A 67 30.48 14.05 37.71
C ARG A 67 31.96 13.71 37.51
N CYS A 68 32.45 13.78 36.27
CA CYS A 68 33.89 13.84 36.00
C CYS A 68 34.39 15.27 36.24
N ARG A 69 35.37 15.42 37.14
CA ARG A 69 36.01 16.70 37.48
C ARG A 69 37.39 16.71 36.82
N ALA A 70 37.54 17.46 35.73
CA ALA A 70 38.85 17.75 35.14
C ALA A 70 39.56 18.83 35.96
N VAL A 71 40.83 18.59 36.26
CA VAL A 71 41.74 19.53 36.93
C VAL A 71 42.41 20.37 35.83
N ALA A 72 42.24 21.68 35.89
CA ALA A 72 42.91 22.62 34.97
C ALA A 72 44.30 22.95 35.52
N ASP A 73 45.32 22.83 34.66
CA ASP A 73 46.66 23.38 34.86
C ASP A 73 46.72 24.74 34.16
N ASP A 74 47.02 25.79 34.94
CA ASP A 74 47.02 27.19 34.53
C ASP A 74 48.47 27.67 34.45
N SER A 75 49.07 27.55 33.26
CA SER A 75 50.31 28.27 32.92
C SER A 75 50.57 28.26 31.41
N SER A 76 49.92 29.14 30.68
CA SER A 76 50.37 29.54 29.33
C SER A 76 50.04 31.02 29.08
N PRO A 77 50.98 31.84 28.58
CA PRO A 77 50.73 33.25 28.32
C PRO A 77 49.79 33.43 27.11
N PRO A 78 48.99 34.53 27.07
CA PRO A 78 48.03 34.73 26.02
C PRO A 78 48.73 35.01 24.68
N VAL A 79 48.39 34.19 23.68
CA VAL A 79 48.75 34.43 22.28
C VAL A 79 47.71 35.38 21.71
N ASP A 80 48.15 36.53 21.21
CA ASP A 80 47.31 37.54 20.58
C ASP A 80 46.90 37.06 19.18
N VAL A 81 45.73 36.42 19.08
CA VAL A 81 45.12 36.00 17.81
C VAL A 81 44.14 37.09 17.37
N PRO A 82 44.28 37.65 16.14
CA PRO A 82 43.35 38.65 15.66
C PRO A 82 41.94 38.06 15.56
N TYR A 83 40.99 38.74 16.19
CA TYR A 83 39.57 38.40 16.14
C TYR A 83 39.09 38.65 14.70
N VAL A 84 38.84 37.58 13.95
CA VAL A 84 38.09 37.65 12.70
C VAL A 84 36.62 37.59 13.11
N GLU A 85 35.85 38.64 12.81
CA GLU A 85 34.39 38.57 12.86
C GLU A 85 33.95 37.51 11.86
N ILE A 86 33.58 36.34 12.36
CA ILE A 86 32.85 35.34 11.59
C ILE A 86 31.42 35.83 11.63
N ASP A 87 30.97 36.42 10.53
CA ASP A 87 29.54 36.67 10.34
C ASP A 87 28.81 35.35 10.58
N ASP A 88 27.81 35.38 11.48
CA ASP A 88 26.91 34.26 11.75
C ASP A 88 26.13 33.96 10.46
N VAL A 89 26.73 33.16 9.57
CA VAL A 89 26.02 32.53 8.47
C VAL A 89 25.10 31.51 9.12
N GLU A 90 23.82 31.86 9.27
CA GLU A 90 22.78 30.89 9.58
C GLU A 90 22.99 29.70 8.65
N PRO A 91 23.16 28.47 9.17
CA PRO A 91 23.29 27.32 8.30
C PRO A 91 22.05 27.28 7.43
N GLU A 92 22.22 27.33 6.11
CA GLU A 92 21.10 27.09 5.19
C GLU A 92 20.40 25.81 5.66
N PRO A 93 19.06 25.84 5.80
CA PRO A 93 18.34 24.66 6.24
C PRO A 93 18.71 23.53 5.27
N ALA A 94 19.22 22.43 5.83
CA ALA A 94 19.54 21.25 5.02
C ALA A 94 18.36 20.96 4.10
N PRO A 95 18.58 20.75 2.79
CA PRO A 95 17.48 20.49 1.86
C PRO A 95 16.63 19.38 2.46
N VAL A 96 15.35 19.66 2.68
CA VAL A 96 14.39 18.67 3.16
C VAL A 96 14.33 17.61 2.08
N THR A 97 15.10 16.54 2.25
CA THR A 97 15.01 15.33 1.45
C THR A 97 13.64 14.74 1.76
N ARG A 98 12.65 15.06 0.93
CA ARG A 98 11.34 14.40 0.98
C ARG A 98 11.56 13.02 0.39
N ASP A 99 11.46 11.99 1.23
CA ASP A 99 11.40 10.62 0.74
C ASP A 99 10.12 10.42 -0.10
N GLY A 100 10.07 9.33 -0.87
CA GLY A 100 8.96 9.06 -1.79
C GLY A 100 7.61 9.04 -1.05
N ALA A 101 7.59 8.44 0.15
CA ALA A 101 6.41 8.37 0.99
C ALA A 101 5.86 9.77 1.37
N SER A 102 6.72 10.69 1.79
CA SER A 102 6.33 12.05 2.16
C SER A 102 5.72 12.84 0.99
N VAL A 103 6.26 12.67 -0.21
CA VAL A 103 5.73 13.30 -1.43
C VAL A 103 4.34 12.76 -1.77
N VAL A 104 4.16 11.44 -1.73
CA VAL A 104 2.89 10.78 -2.04
C VAL A 104 1.81 11.11 -1.01
N LEU A 105 2.15 11.15 0.28
CA LEU A 105 1.22 11.58 1.32
C LEU A 105 0.77 13.03 1.14
N GLY A 106 1.67 13.93 0.73
CA GLY A 106 1.33 15.31 0.39
C GLY A 106 0.39 15.42 -0.82
N TYR A 107 0.63 14.61 -1.85
CA TYR A 107 -0.24 14.51 -3.02
C TYR A 107 -1.66 14.04 -2.64
N PHE A 108 -1.78 12.95 -1.88
CA PHE A 108 -3.09 12.44 -1.44
C PHE A 108 -3.81 13.39 -0.47
N ASP A 109 -3.07 14.10 0.39
CA ASP A 109 -3.64 15.15 1.25
C ASP A 109 -4.24 16.31 0.44
N ALA A 110 -3.54 16.78 -0.60
CA ALA A 110 -4.08 17.78 -1.52
C ALA A 110 -5.30 17.25 -2.31
N PHE A 111 -5.21 16.01 -2.81
CA PHE A 111 -6.29 15.34 -3.53
C PHE A 111 -7.57 15.20 -2.67
N ASN A 112 -7.41 14.76 -1.42
CA ASN A 112 -8.51 14.60 -0.47
C ASN A 112 -9.13 15.93 -0.04
N ARG A 113 -8.37 17.03 -0.07
CA ARG A 113 -8.89 18.40 0.14
C ARG A 113 -9.59 19.00 -1.10
N ARG A 114 -9.65 18.27 -2.21
CA ARG A 114 -10.11 18.77 -3.51
C ARG A 114 -9.28 19.94 -4.05
N ASP A 115 -8.04 20.05 -3.60
CA ASP A 115 -7.12 21.09 -4.03
C ASP A 115 -6.27 20.58 -5.20
N MET A 116 -6.86 20.58 -6.40
CA MET A 116 -6.17 20.09 -7.61
C MET A 116 -5.01 21.02 -8.01
N ASP A 117 -5.07 22.29 -7.64
CA ASP A 117 -3.98 23.26 -7.84
C ASP A 117 -2.76 22.91 -6.98
N ALA A 118 -2.96 22.46 -5.74
CA ALA A 118 -1.91 21.94 -4.89
C ALA A 118 -1.45 20.53 -5.33
N ALA A 119 -2.38 19.64 -5.67
CA ALA A 119 -2.07 18.27 -6.08
C ALA A 119 -1.14 18.24 -7.32
N ILE A 120 -1.42 19.08 -8.32
CA ILE A 120 -0.59 19.14 -9.53
C ILE A 120 0.84 19.67 -9.25
N GLN A 121 1.09 20.36 -8.13
CA GLN A 121 2.46 20.79 -7.78
C GLN A 121 3.38 19.62 -7.45
N PHE A 122 2.82 18.49 -7.03
CA PHE A 122 3.55 17.25 -6.78
C PHE A 122 3.88 16.48 -8.08
N ILE A 123 3.33 16.87 -9.23
CA ILE A 123 3.51 16.16 -10.49
C ILE A 123 4.62 16.81 -11.32
N SER A 124 5.58 16.02 -11.78
CA SER A 124 6.62 16.48 -12.68
C SER A 124 6.05 16.79 -14.07
N PRO A 125 6.54 17.82 -14.80
CA PRO A 125 6.13 18.11 -16.18
C PRO A 125 6.26 16.94 -17.16
N GLU A 126 7.17 16.01 -16.89
CA GLU A 126 7.41 14.81 -17.70
C GLU A 126 6.76 13.54 -17.11
N CYS A 127 5.91 13.69 -16.08
CA CYS A 127 5.30 12.56 -15.40
C CYS A 127 4.52 11.66 -16.36
N VAL A 128 4.65 10.35 -16.18
CA VAL A 128 3.78 9.35 -16.81
C VAL A 128 2.83 8.79 -15.74
N PHE A 129 1.53 9.00 -15.94
CA PHE A 129 0.48 8.51 -15.06
C PHE A 129 -0.31 7.40 -15.76
N GLU A 130 -0.15 6.18 -15.28
CA GLU A 130 -0.91 5.00 -15.68
C GLU A 130 -2.04 4.70 -14.68
N ASP A 131 -3.27 5.12 -14.99
CA ASP A 131 -4.46 4.58 -14.33
C ASP A 131 -4.95 3.38 -15.15
N LEU A 132 -4.53 2.17 -14.73
CA LEU A 132 -4.75 0.93 -15.48
C LEU A 132 -6.10 0.28 -15.20
N GLY A 133 -6.86 0.81 -14.24
CA GLY A 133 -8.28 0.47 -14.08
C GLY A 133 -9.14 1.16 -15.13
N MET A 134 -8.76 2.38 -15.52
CA MET A 134 -9.63 3.23 -16.35
C MET A 134 -9.11 3.42 -17.79
N TYR A 135 -7.79 3.46 -18.02
CA TYR A 135 -7.20 3.76 -19.33
C TYR A 135 -6.10 2.78 -19.73
N SER A 136 -6.00 2.48 -21.04
CA SER A 136 -4.99 1.55 -21.58
C SER A 136 -3.64 2.22 -21.83
N VAL A 137 -3.64 3.54 -21.97
CA VAL A 137 -2.46 4.35 -22.27
C VAL A 137 -2.27 5.35 -21.15
N GLY A 138 -1.05 5.45 -20.63
CA GLY A 138 -0.69 6.43 -19.61
C GLY A 138 -0.82 7.86 -20.13
N MET A 139 -1.22 8.75 -19.23
CA MET A 139 -1.22 10.19 -19.45
C MET A 139 0.20 10.72 -19.28
N LYS A 140 0.71 11.45 -20.27
CA LYS A 140 2.03 12.07 -20.19
C LYS A 140 1.93 13.58 -19.99
N GLY A 141 2.60 14.06 -18.95
CA GLY A 141 2.73 15.47 -18.60
C GLY A 141 1.58 16.04 -17.81
N THR A 142 1.77 17.27 -17.32
CA THR A 142 0.89 17.89 -16.32
C THR A 142 -0.51 18.22 -16.84
N GLU A 143 -0.67 18.59 -18.11
CA GLU A 143 -1.98 18.99 -18.65
C GLU A 143 -2.98 17.81 -18.72
N PRO A 144 -2.67 16.64 -19.32
CA PRO A 144 -3.57 15.48 -19.27
C PRO A 144 -3.85 14.98 -17.86
N ILE A 145 -2.82 14.97 -17.00
CA ILE A 145 -2.95 14.56 -15.59
C ILE A 145 -3.87 15.52 -14.85
N ARG A 146 -3.71 16.84 -15.06
CA ARG A 146 -4.61 17.84 -14.48
C ARG A 146 -6.06 17.62 -14.93
N GLY A 147 -6.28 17.38 -16.22
CA GLY A 147 -7.60 17.07 -16.75
C GLY A 147 -8.24 15.81 -16.14
N PHE A 148 -7.44 14.81 -15.75
CA PHE A 148 -7.92 13.66 -14.98
C PHE A 148 -8.25 14.03 -13.53
N LEU A 149 -7.38 14.78 -12.85
CA LEU A 149 -7.59 15.24 -11.49
C LEU A 149 -8.85 16.11 -11.35
N ASP A 150 -9.11 17.00 -12.32
CA ASP A 150 -10.30 17.86 -12.31
C ASP A 150 -11.62 17.07 -12.35
N LYS A 151 -11.63 15.83 -12.86
CA LYS A 151 -12.83 14.95 -12.83
C LYS A 151 -13.23 14.57 -11.39
N TRP A 152 -12.30 14.68 -10.44
CA TRP A 152 -12.53 14.44 -9.03
C TRP A 152 -12.91 15.71 -8.25
N ALA A 153 -12.73 16.91 -8.82
CA ALA A 153 -12.92 18.18 -8.11
C ALA A 153 -14.37 18.38 -7.61
N ASP A 154 -15.35 17.88 -8.37
CA ASP A 154 -16.78 17.99 -8.03
C ASP A 154 -17.27 16.90 -7.06
N TYR A 155 -16.41 15.96 -6.67
CA TYR A 155 -16.79 14.92 -5.73
C TYR A 155 -16.89 15.48 -4.30
N PRO A 156 -17.87 15.04 -3.48
CA PRO A 156 -18.03 15.50 -2.10
C PRO A 156 -16.75 15.40 -1.26
N ASP A 157 -16.52 16.36 -0.36
CA ASP A 157 -15.36 16.39 0.55
C ASP A 157 -15.25 15.15 1.46
N ASP A 158 -16.37 14.44 1.66
CA ASP A 158 -16.41 13.22 2.47
C ASP A 158 -16.07 11.94 1.68
N ALA A 159 -15.75 12.06 0.38
CA ALA A 159 -15.22 10.98 -0.45
C ALA A 159 -13.69 11.02 -0.47
N VAL A 160 -13.00 10.21 0.32
CA VAL A 160 -11.54 10.33 0.50
C VAL A 160 -10.84 9.03 0.16
N VAL A 161 -9.60 9.13 -0.31
CA VAL A 161 -8.68 8.01 -0.39
C VAL A 161 -8.00 7.84 0.97
N ILE A 162 -8.05 6.64 1.52
CA ILE A 162 -7.38 6.24 2.75
C ILE A 162 -6.18 5.38 2.36
N ILE A 163 -5.00 5.76 2.85
CA ILE A 163 -3.78 4.95 2.72
C ILE A 163 -3.77 3.95 3.86
N ASP A 164 -3.82 2.67 3.51
CA ASP A 164 -3.79 1.55 4.44
C ASP A 164 -2.36 1.16 4.77
N GLU A 165 -1.51 1.12 3.75
CA GLU A 165 -0.10 0.74 3.84
C GLU A 165 0.75 1.59 2.90
N ILE A 166 2.01 1.85 3.27
CA ILE A 166 2.97 2.59 2.47
C ILE A 166 4.38 2.06 2.70
N VAL A 167 5.19 2.02 1.64
CA VAL A 167 6.63 1.77 1.75
C VAL A 167 7.33 3.08 2.13
N GLU A 168 7.91 3.15 3.33
CA GLU A 168 8.64 4.32 3.82
C GLU A 168 10.15 4.20 3.58
N GLY A 169 10.90 5.31 3.62
CA GLY A 169 12.36 5.29 3.70
C GLY A 169 13.11 5.13 2.38
N ASP A 170 12.42 4.82 1.28
CA ASP A 170 12.98 4.92 -0.07
C ASP A 170 12.88 6.38 -0.57
N ALA A 171 14.03 6.93 -0.97
CA ALA A 171 14.14 8.33 -1.38
C ALA A 171 13.57 8.59 -2.78
N GLU A 172 13.46 7.57 -3.63
CA GLU A 172 13.11 7.72 -5.05
C GLU A 172 11.77 7.09 -5.40
N ALA A 173 11.27 6.15 -4.60
CA ALA A 173 10.02 5.47 -4.90
C ALA A 173 9.21 5.18 -3.63
N THR A 174 7.93 4.88 -3.82
CA THR A 174 7.08 4.32 -2.77
C THR A 174 5.92 3.58 -3.41
N GLY A 175 5.40 2.58 -2.71
CA GLY A 175 4.17 1.92 -3.07
C GLY A 175 3.18 2.00 -1.93
N VAL A 176 1.90 2.01 -2.26
CA VAL A 176 0.80 2.16 -1.30
C VAL A 176 -0.30 1.16 -1.57
N VAL A 177 -0.95 0.72 -0.49
CA VAL A 177 -2.27 0.08 -0.52
C VAL A 177 -3.27 1.11 -0.02
N TRP A 178 -4.42 1.18 -0.69
CA TRP A 178 -5.42 2.19 -0.37
C TRP A 178 -6.85 1.68 -0.60
N HIS A 179 -7.81 2.41 -0.05
CA HIS A 179 -9.22 2.27 -0.38
C HIS A 179 -9.91 3.64 -0.37
N MET A 180 -11.07 3.76 -1.02
CA MET A 180 -11.88 4.97 -0.88
C MET A 180 -12.91 4.83 0.24
N GLU A 181 -13.17 5.90 0.96
CA GLU A 181 -14.30 6.02 1.88
C GLU A 181 -15.26 7.12 1.43
N VAL A 182 -16.55 6.94 1.67
CA VAL A 182 -17.57 8.00 1.60
C VAL A 182 -18.24 8.12 2.97
N ALA A 183 -18.19 9.29 3.59
CA ALA A 183 -18.73 9.53 4.94
C ALA A 183 -18.14 8.59 6.02
N GLY A 184 -16.86 8.21 5.87
CA GLY A 184 -16.17 7.28 6.75
C GLY A 184 -16.68 5.84 6.66
N LYS A 185 -17.15 5.44 5.47
CA LYS A 185 -17.56 4.08 5.10
C LYS A 185 -16.79 3.71 3.85
N GLY A 186 -16.09 2.58 3.85
CA GLY A 186 -15.39 2.17 2.63
C GLY A 186 -16.36 1.94 1.48
N MET A 187 -15.97 2.46 0.32
CA MET A 187 -16.72 2.38 -0.91
C MET A 187 -16.47 0.98 -1.53
N PRO A 188 -17.52 0.23 -1.89
CA PRO A 188 -17.34 -1.05 -2.56
C PRO A 188 -16.58 -0.87 -3.86
N LEU A 189 -15.73 -1.84 -4.18
CA LEU A 189 -15.00 -1.88 -5.46
C LEU A 189 -14.06 -0.68 -5.64
N SER A 190 -13.42 -0.24 -4.55
CA SER A 190 -12.55 0.94 -4.52
C SER A 190 -11.25 0.73 -3.75
N ARG A 191 -10.88 -0.52 -3.47
CA ARG A 191 -9.56 -0.87 -2.94
C ARG A 191 -8.56 -0.90 -4.09
N GLY A 192 -7.32 -0.52 -3.83
CA GLY A 192 -6.28 -0.46 -4.84
C GLY A 192 -4.88 -0.59 -4.29
N ALA A 193 -3.94 -0.69 -5.22
CA ALA A 193 -2.51 -0.58 -4.96
C ALA A 193 -1.91 0.33 -6.02
N SER A 194 -0.95 1.14 -5.59
CA SER A 194 -0.29 2.11 -6.47
C SER A 194 1.21 2.12 -6.24
N PHE A 195 1.94 2.45 -7.30
CA PHE A 195 3.39 2.62 -7.27
C PHE A 195 3.78 3.99 -7.81
N TYR A 196 4.72 4.64 -7.14
CA TYR A 196 5.18 5.98 -7.43
C TYR A 196 6.70 6.00 -7.53
N ARG A 197 7.21 6.72 -8.53
CA ARG A 197 8.64 7.04 -8.63
C ARG A 197 8.81 8.55 -8.81
N LEU A 198 9.74 9.11 -8.05
CA LEU A 198 10.11 10.50 -8.10
C LEU A 198 11.03 10.74 -9.30
N ALA A 199 10.86 11.88 -9.94
CA ALA A 199 11.80 12.44 -10.88
C ALA A 199 12.95 13.15 -10.11
N PRO A 200 14.07 13.47 -10.78
CA PRO A 200 15.20 14.16 -10.15
C PRO A 200 14.87 15.52 -9.51
N ASP A 201 13.73 16.13 -9.86
CA ASP A 201 13.22 17.37 -9.25
C ASP A 201 12.47 17.14 -7.92
N GLY A 202 12.39 15.90 -7.45
CA GLY A 202 11.69 15.51 -6.22
C GLY A 202 10.17 15.45 -6.34
N LYS A 203 9.63 15.56 -7.57
CA LYS A 203 8.19 15.41 -7.87
C LYS A 203 7.89 14.02 -8.40
N LEU A 204 6.61 13.63 -8.45
CA LEU A 204 6.17 12.38 -9.06
C LEU A 204 6.47 12.40 -10.56
N GLY A 205 7.39 11.53 -10.99
CA GLY A 205 7.77 11.32 -12.39
C GLY A 205 7.10 10.10 -13.01
N PHE A 206 6.63 9.17 -12.19
CA PHE A 206 5.81 8.05 -12.63
C PHE A 206 4.79 7.67 -11.56
N ILE A 207 3.59 7.33 -12.02
CA ILE A 207 2.46 6.88 -11.22
C ILE A 207 1.85 5.69 -11.92
N ARG A 208 1.68 4.57 -11.23
CA ARG A 208 0.83 3.46 -11.66
C ARG A 208 -0.23 3.24 -10.60
N ASP A 209 -1.47 3.54 -10.94
CA ASP A 209 -2.64 3.34 -10.09
C ASP A 209 -3.48 2.18 -10.62
N LEU A 210 -3.77 1.22 -9.74
CA LEU A 210 -4.71 0.14 -10.01
C LEU A 210 -5.74 0.05 -8.88
N VAL A 211 -7.00 0.12 -9.26
CA VAL A 211 -8.17 -0.11 -8.39
C VAL A 211 -8.74 -1.50 -8.70
N GLU A 212 -9.47 -2.13 -7.78
CA GLU A 212 -10.13 -3.41 -8.05
C GLU A 212 -11.22 -3.29 -9.14
N PRO A 213 -11.38 -4.28 -10.03
CA PRO A 213 -12.37 -4.23 -11.09
C PRO A 213 -13.80 -4.39 -10.59
N PHE A 214 -14.72 -3.69 -11.26
CA PHE A 214 -16.16 -3.85 -11.04
C PHE A 214 -16.65 -5.27 -11.36
N ALA A 215 -16.02 -5.93 -12.34
CA ALA A 215 -16.29 -7.30 -12.72
C ALA A 215 -15.03 -8.14 -12.49
N LYS A 216 -15.08 -9.03 -11.50
CA LYS A 216 -14.00 -9.96 -11.19
C LYS A 216 -14.20 -11.27 -11.94
N ALA A 217 -13.13 -11.78 -12.54
CA ALA A 217 -13.20 -12.98 -13.38
C ALA A 217 -13.07 -14.29 -12.58
N GLY A 218 -12.55 -14.26 -11.35
CA GLY A 218 -12.25 -15.45 -10.55
C GLY A 218 -11.41 -16.47 -11.33
N ASP A 219 -11.62 -17.76 -11.03
CA ASP A 219 -10.96 -18.88 -11.71
C ASP A 219 -11.20 -18.91 -13.23
N ILE A 220 -12.34 -18.38 -13.68
CA ILE A 220 -12.67 -18.29 -15.11
C ILE A 220 -11.67 -17.36 -15.81
N GLY A 221 -11.18 -16.32 -15.14
CA GLY A 221 -10.15 -15.42 -15.65
C GLY A 221 -8.88 -16.16 -16.04
N LEU A 222 -8.37 -17.02 -15.16
CA LEU A 222 -7.19 -17.86 -15.42
C LEU A 222 -7.42 -18.78 -16.63
N GLY A 223 -8.59 -19.41 -16.71
CA GLY A 223 -8.96 -20.27 -17.84
C GLY A 223 -9.10 -19.54 -19.18
N VAL A 224 -9.61 -18.31 -19.19
CA VAL A 224 -9.69 -17.48 -20.40
C VAL A 224 -8.29 -17.09 -20.89
N MET A 225 -7.35 -16.78 -19.99
CA MET A 225 -5.97 -16.42 -20.37
C MET A 225 -5.27 -17.53 -21.17
N ASN A 226 -5.48 -18.80 -20.82
CA ASN A 226 -4.92 -19.93 -21.57
C ASN A 226 -5.32 -19.93 -23.07
N ASN A 227 -6.50 -19.41 -23.40
CA ASN A 227 -6.96 -19.29 -24.77
C ASN A 227 -6.36 -18.09 -25.53
N LEU A 228 -5.82 -17.10 -24.82
CA LEU A 228 -5.21 -15.91 -25.42
C LEU A 228 -3.75 -16.14 -25.83
N PHE A 229 -3.04 -17.07 -25.18
CA PHE A 229 -1.61 -17.30 -25.46
C PHE A 229 -1.29 -17.62 -26.93
N PRO A 230 -2.06 -18.47 -27.65
CA PRO A 230 -1.80 -18.71 -29.08
C PRO A 230 -1.93 -17.45 -29.94
N VAL A 231 -2.80 -16.51 -29.54
CA VAL A 231 -3.00 -15.23 -30.23
C VAL A 231 -1.85 -14.28 -29.94
N ILE A 232 -1.43 -14.19 -28.67
CA ILE A 232 -0.33 -13.31 -28.24
C ILE A 232 0.99 -13.69 -28.92
N ARG A 233 1.27 -15.00 -29.06
CA ARG A 233 2.47 -15.48 -29.77
C ARG A 233 2.55 -15.05 -31.24
N GLN A 234 1.42 -14.65 -31.83
CA GLN A 234 1.36 -14.17 -33.22
C GLN A 234 1.45 -12.65 -33.32
N LEU A 235 1.44 -11.92 -32.20
CA LEU A 235 1.55 -10.46 -32.21
C LEU A 235 2.99 -10.04 -32.58
N PRO A 236 3.15 -9.07 -33.50
CA PRO A 236 4.44 -8.43 -33.70
C PRO A 236 4.95 -7.80 -32.39
N PRO A 237 6.24 -7.95 -32.03
CA PRO A 237 6.79 -7.37 -30.79
C PRO A 237 6.60 -5.85 -30.68
N SER A 238 6.56 -5.14 -31.80
CA SER A 238 6.30 -3.69 -31.83
C SER A 238 4.89 -3.32 -31.37
N ILE A 239 3.89 -4.15 -31.68
CA ILE A 239 2.51 -3.94 -31.22
C ILE A 239 2.41 -4.28 -29.74
N ALA A 240 3.04 -5.38 -29.29
CA ALA A 240 3.05 -5.76 -27.88
C ALA A 240 3.72 -4.68 -27.00
N ARG A 241 4.87 -4.14 -27.43
CA ARG A 241 5.56 -3.07 -26.71
C ARG A 241 4.79 -1.76 -26.64
N ALA A 242 3.83 -1.51 -27.54
CA ALA A 242 2.97 -0.33 -27.42
C ALA A 242 2.02 -0.40 -26.21
N PHE A 243 1.79 -1.61 -25.65
CA PHE A 243 0.98 -1.81 -24.45
C PHE A 243 1.79 -1.72 -23.15
N VAL A 244 3.12 -1.63 -23.22
CA VAL A 244 4.00 -1.46 -22.06
C VAL A 244 4.75 -0.15 -22.22
N GLN A 245 4.33 0.88 -21.46
CA GLN A 245 5.14 2.09 -21.36
C GLN A 245 6.42 1.72 -20.58
N PRO A 246 7.60 2.09 -21.07
CA PRO A 246 8.82 1.89 -20.30
C PRO A 246 8.70 2.71 -19.01
N LEU A 247 8.92 2.05 -17.87
CA LEU A 247 9.10 2.74 -16.61
C LEU A 247 10.29 3.72 -16.76
N PRO A 248 10.26 4.87 -16.07
CA PRO A 248 11.51 5.61 -15.85
C PRO A 248 12.53 4.62 -15.35
N GLN A 249 13.71 4.60 -15.97
CA GLN A 249 14.73 3.61 -15.64
C GLN A 249 14.92 3.62 -14.13
N PRO A 250 14.83 2.45 -13.47
CA PRO A 250 15.22 2.38 -12.08
C PRO A 250 16.66 2.91 -12.01
N VAL A 251 16.93 3.79 -11.07
CA VAL A 251 18.27 3.93 -10.54
C VAL A 251 18.26 3.07 -9.29
N PRO A 252 18.49 1.75 -9.37
CA PRO A 252 18.87 1.07 -8.14
C PRO A 252 20.16 1.75 -7.71
N GLU A 253 20.16 2.41 -6.55
CA GLU A 253 21.43 2.55 -5.84
C GLU A 253 22.03 1.14 -5.77
N GLU A 254 23.26 0.99 -6.27
CA GLU A 254 24.15 -0.12 -5.95
C GLU A 254 24.32 -0.17 -4.42
N GLY A 255 23.33 -0.74 -3.73
CA GLY A 255 23.16 -0.64 -2.27
C GLY A 255 21.77 -1.03 -1.75
N ALA A 256 20.69 -0.83 -2.52
CA ALA A 256 19.32 -1.15 -2.11
C ALA A 256 18.98 -2.66 -2.14
N ALA A 257 19.82 -3.47 -2.79
CA ALA A 257 19.76 -4.92 -2.73
C ALA A 257 20.36 -5.43 -1.41
N SER A 258 19.57 -5.55 -0.32
CA SER A 258 20.07 -6.25 0.88
C SER A 258 19.03 -6.80 1.85
N SER A 259 17.84 -6.20 1.97
CA SER A 259 16.88 -6.66 3.00
C SER A 259 16.40 -8.10 2.74
N LEU A 260 16.10 -8.82 3.82
CA LEU A 260 15.51 -10.16 3.73
C LEU A 260 14.16 -10.10 3.00
N ALA A 261 13.34 -9.09 3.29
CA ALA A 261 12.05 -8.89 2.64
C ALA A 261 12.16 -8.75 1.12
N THR A 262 13.07 -7.91 0.64
CA THR A 262 13.31 -7.72 -0.80
C THR A 262 13.72 -9.03 -1.46
N LYS A 263 14.65 -9.78 -0.84
CA LYS A 263 15.10 -11.07 -1.37
C LYS A 263 13.96 -12.08 -1.45
N GLN A 264 13.12 -12.16 -0.42
CA GLN A 264 12.02 -13.11 -0.37
C GLN A 264 10.92 -12.78 -1.37
N VAL A 265 10.58 -11.50 -1.54
CA VAL A 265 9.59 -11.09 -2.55
C VAL A 265 10.11 -11.33 -3.96
N LEU A 266 11.36 -10.96 -4.27
CA LEU A 266 11.92 -11.25 -5.61
C LEU A 266 12.08 -12.77 -5.87
N GLU A 267 12.37 -13.55 -4.82
CA GLU A 267 12.40 -15.01 -4.92
C GLU A 267 11.01 -15.59 -5.13
N LEU A 268 9.95 -15.01 -4.56
CA LEU A 268 8.57 -15.42 -4.83
C LEU A 268 8.26 -15.33 -6.33
N TYR A 269 8.54 -14.19 -6.98
CA TYR A 269 8.36 -14.05 -8.43
C TYR A 269 9.25 -15.02 -9.23
N SER A 270 10.50 -15.18 -8.81
CA SER A 270 11.44 -16.10 -9.47
C SER A 270 10.99 -17.57 -9.33
N ALA A 271 10.42 -17.95 -8.19
CA ALA A 271 9.88 -19.28 -7.95
C ALA A 271 8.59 -19.52 -8.76
N LEU A 272 7.71 -18.52 -8.86
CA LEU A 272 6.54 -18.56 -9.75
C LEU A 272 6.96 -18.75 -11.21
N ASP A 273 8.00 -18.04 -11.66
CA ASP A 273 8.53 -18.20 -13.02
C ASP A 273 9.04 -19.63 -13.26
N ARG A 274 9.84 -20.17 -12.33
CA ARG A 274 10.36 -21.55 -12.39
C ARG A 274 9.33 -22.66 -12.10
N ARG A 275 8.06 -22.30 -11.81
CA ARG A 275 7.00 -23.20 -11.32
C ARG A 275 7.38 -23.99 -10.07
N ASP A 276 8.22 -23.41 -9.22
CA ASP A 276 8.72 -24.03 -7.99
C ASP A 276 7.78 -23.75 -6.82
N MET A 277 6.66 -24.50 -6.77
CA MET A 277 5.64 -24.31 -5.74
C MET A 277 6.12 -24.68 -4.33
N ALA A 278 7.19 -25.48 -4.21
CA ALA A 278 7.78 -25.79 -2.92
C ALA A 278 8.48 -24.56 -2.33
N THR A 279 9.21 -23.81 -3.16
CA THR A 279 9.80 -22.54 -2.74
C THR A 279 8.72 -21.50 -2.45
N VAL A 280 7.68 -21.37 -3.29
CA VAL A 280 6.54 -20.48 -3.03
C VAL A 280 5.90 -20.80 -1.66
N ASP A 281 5.58 -22.07 -1.39
CA ASP A 281 5.01 -22.52 -0.11
C ASP A 281 5.94 -22.24 1.09
N SER A 282 7.26 -22.24 0.89
CA SER A 282 8.21 -21.95 1.97
C SER A 282 8.31 -20.45 2.30
N ILE A 283 8.01 -19.58 1.33
CA ILE A 283 8.05 -18.12 1.46
C ILE A 283 6.77 -17.60 2.11
N LEU A 284 5.63 -18.24 1.89
CA LEU A 284 4.36 -17.79 2.45
C LEU A 284 4.22 -18.19 3.91
N SER A 285 3.73 -17.27 4.74
CA SER A 285 3.29 -17.60 6.09
C SER A 285 1.98 -18.41 6.04
N PRO A 286 1.80 -19.45 6.87
CA PRO A 286 0.51 -20.13 6.99
C PRO A 286 -0.63 -19.22 7.44
N ASP A 287 -0.31 -18.09 8.09
CA ASP A 287 -1.28 -17.07 8.55
C ASP A 287 -1.30 -15.82 7.66
N VAL A 288 -0.80 -15.93 6.42
CA VAL A 288 -0.73 -14.80 5.47
C VAL A 288 -2.13 -14.25 5.16
N TYR A 289 -2.26 -12.93 5.21
CA TYR A 289 -3.38 -12.24 4.56
C TYR A 289 -3.03 -12.02 3.10
N TYR A 290 -3.68 -12.73 2.18
CA TYR A 290 -3.43 -12.56 0.75
C TYR A 290 -4.69 -12.16 0.01
N HIS A 291 -4.63 -11.10 -0.78
CA HIS A 291 -5.76 -10.64 -1.58
C HIS A 291 -5.34 -10.23 -2.98
N ASP A 292 -5.67 -11.08 -3.96
CA ASP A 292 -5.69 -10.71 -5.37
C ASP A 292 -7.02 -10.03 -5.70
N LEU A 293 -6.99 -8.70 -5.80
CA LEU A 293 -8.15 -7.88 -6.13
C LEU A 293 -8.54 -7.97 -7.61
N GLY A 294 -7.64 -8.41 -8.48
CA GLY A 294 -7.92 -8.59 -9.90
C GLY A 294 -8.90 -9.73 -10.15
N LEU A 295 -8.76 -10.82 -9.40
CA LEU A 295 -9.50 -12.05 -9.61
C LEU A 295 -10.59 -12.30 -8.57
N TYR A 296 -10.40 -11.94 -7.30
CA TYR A 296 -11.30 -12.34 -6.19
C TYR A 296 -11.84 -11.17 -5.38
N ASN A 297 -13.10 -11.28 -4.95
CA ASN A 297 -13.75 -10.24 -4.13
C ASN A 297 -13.19 -10.22 -2.70
N ASP A 298 -12.89 -11.40 -2.18
CA ASP A 298 -12.45 -11.64 -0.82
C ASP A 298 -10.98 -12.08 -0.82
N ALA A 299 -10.31 -11.80 0.28
CA ALA A 299 -9.00 -12.39 0.53
C ALA A 299 -9.14 -13.91 0.68
N PHE A 300 -8.05 -14.64 0.46
CA PHE A 300 -8.05 -16.08 0.70
C PHE A 300 -8.34 -16.36 2.17
N GLU A 301 -9.40 -17.13 2.43
CA GLU A 301 -9.89 -17.40 3.79
C GLU A 301 -8.99 -18.37 4.57
N ASP A 302 -8.32 -19.27 3.84
CA ASP A 302 -7.39 -20.24 4.40
C ASP A 302 -6.17 -20.47 3.49
N TYR A 303 -5.14 -21.06 4.08
CA TYR A 303 -3.85 -21.28 3.43
C TYR A 303 -3.92 -22.34 2.31
N ASP A 304 -4.82 -23.33 2.40
CA ASP A 304 -4.95 -24.36 1.38
C ASP A 304 -5.54 -23.77 0.09
N ALA A 305 -6.50 -22.86 0.20
CA ALA A 305 -7.05 -22.11 -0.93
C ALA A 305 -5.97 -21.25 -1.61
N LEU A 306 -5.12 -20.57 -0.83
CA LEU A 306 -4.00 -19.79 -1.37
C LEU A 306 -2.98 -20.68 -2.09
N LYS A 307 -2.61 -21.83 -1.50
CA LYS A 307 -1.72 -22.80 -2.14
C LYS A 307 -2.30 -23.33 -3.44
N ALA A 308 -3.59 -23.62 -3.48
CA ALA A 308 -4.27 -24.06 -4.70
C ALA A 308 -4.21 -22.99 -5.78
N PHE A 309 -4.43 -21.72 -5.43
CA PHE A 309 -4.29 -20.58 -6.34
C PHE A 309 -2.89 -20.49 -6.95
N PHE A 310 -1.83 -20.51 -6.13
CA PHE A 310 -0.47 -20.49 -6.66
C PHE A 310 -0.13 -21.76 -7.45
N THR A 311 -0.63 -22.92 -7.02
CA THR A 311 -0.42 -24.17 -7.76
C THR A 311 -1.08 -24.12 -9.15
N ALA A 312 -2.20 -23.43 -9.31
CA ALA A 312 -2.82 -23.22 -10.63
C ALA A 312 -1.89 -22.45 -11.59
N TRP A 313 -0.94 -21.65 -11.08
CA TRP A 313 0.11 -21.03 -11.90
C TRP A 313 1.06 -22.07 -12.52
N ALA A 314 1.29 -23.20 -11.85
CA ALA A 314 2.13 -24.29 -12.37
C ALA A 314 1.57 -24.93 -13.65
N ASP A 315 0.28 -24.78 -13.93
CA ASP A 315 -0.37 -25.29 -15.14
C ASP A 315 -0.17 -24.38 -16.37
N PHE A 316 0.36 -23.16 -16.19
CA PHE A 316 0.64 -22.24 -17.29
C PHE A 316 1.87 -22.71 -18.08
N PRO A 317 1.90 -22.52 -19.42
CA PRO A 317 3.07 -22.86 -20.25
C PRO A 317 4.37 -22.24 -19.73
N GLU A 318 5.51 -22.93 -19.92
CA GLU A 318 6.83 -22.48 -19.44
C GLU A 318 7.27 -21.13 -20.03
N ASP A 319 6.74 -20.74 -21.19
CA ASP A 319 7.03 -19.45 -21.82
C ASP A 319 6.18 -18.31 -21.26
N VAL A 320 5.34 -18.55 -20.25
CA VAL A 320 4.58 -17.50 -19.54
C VAL A 320 5.32 -17.10 -18.28
N SER A 321 5.67 -15.82 -18.15
CA SER A 321 6.43 -15.29 -17.01
C SER A 321 5.75 -14.06 -16.43
N ILE A 322 5.87 -13.87 -15.11
CA ILE A 322 5.59 -12.58 -14.48
C ILE A 322 6.94 -11.88 -14.35
N VAL A 323 7.09 -10.75 -15.03
CA VAL A 323 8.33 -10.00 -15.11
C VAL A 323 8.24 -8.79 -14.17
N PRO A 324 9.03 -8.75 -13.08
CA PRO A 324 9.22 -7.54 -12.29
C PRO A 324 9.79 -6.42 -13.16
N ASP A 325 9.10 -5.29 -13.20
CA ASP A 325 9.55 -4.09 -13.90
C ASP A 325 10.40 -3.20 -13.00
N ASP A 326 9.94 -2.99 -11.77
CA ASP A 326 10.54 -2.10 -10.77
C ASP A 326 9.99 -2.41 -9.37
N TYR A 327 10.71 -2.02 -8.33
CA TYR A 327 10.29 -2.22 -6.95
C TYR A 327 10.84 -1.12 -6.02
N THR A 328 10.25 -1.03 -4.85
CA THR A 328 10.67 -0.17 -3.73
C THR A 328 10.54 -0.94 -2.42
N THR A 329 11.37 -0.61 -1.44
CA THR A 329 11.39 -1.30 -0.14
C THR A 329 11.76 -0.34 0.98
N ASP A 330 11.23 -0.60 2.18
CA ASP A 330 11.61 0.14 3.38
C ASP A 330 12.90 -0.39 4.03
N GLY A 331 13.55 -1.36 3.37
CA GLY A 331 14.74 -2.04 3.87
C GLY A 331 14.47 -2.95 5.08
N ARG A 332 13.22 -3.09 5.52
CA ARG A 332 12.81 -3.90 6.67
C ARG A 332 11.88 -5.01 6.22
N GLY A 333 10.59 -4.70 6.08
CA GLY A 333 9.53 -5.67 5.88
C GLY A 333 8.55 -5.34 4.77
N ALA A 334 8.53 -4.10 4.25
CA ALA A 334 7.60 -3.70 3.22
C ALA A 334 8.30 -3.67 1.85
N VAL A 335 7.63 -4.23 0.84
CA VAL A 335 8.08 -4.22 -0.55
C VAL A 335 6.88 -3.95 -1.44
N SER A 336 7.00 -2.99 -2.34
CA SER A 336 6.06 -2.83 -3.44
C SER A 336 6.77 -3.06 -4.76
N ILE A 337 6.09 -3.73 -5.68
CA ILE A 337 6.63 -4.16 -6.95
C ILE A 337 5.60 -3.93 -8.04
N VAL A 338 6.05 -3.46 -9.19
CA VAL A 338 5.27 -3.39 -10.41
C VAL A 338 5.79 -4.43 -11.38
N TRP A 339 4.88 -5.02 -12.14
CA TRP A 339 5.19 -6.15 -13.01
C TRP A 339 4.29 -6.17 -14.24
N HIS A 340 4.63 -7.02 -15.20
CA HIS A 340 3.77 -7.40 -16.31
C HIS A 340 3.90 -8.91 -16.59
N VAL A 341 2.99 -9.47 -17.38
CA VAL A 341 3.12 -10.86 -17.86
C VAL A 341 3.71 -10.86 -19.27
N GLU A 342 4.64 -11.77 -19.54
CA GLU A 342 5.11 -12.05 -20.91
C GLU A 342 4.69 -13.45 -21.35
N VAL A 343 4.54 -13.63 -22.67
CA VAL A 343 4.33 -14.92 -23.33
C VAL A 343 5.37 -15.07 -24.43
N GLY A 344 6.38 -15.92 -24.23
CA GLY A 344 7.50 -16.10 -25.16
C GLY A 344 8.36 -14.84 -25.31
N GLY A 345 8.53 -14.05 -24.24
CA GLY A 345 9.26 -12.78 -24.25
C GLY A 345 8.49 -11.63 -24.91
N ILE A 346 7.19 -11.79 -25.11
CA ILE A 346 6.28 -10.77 -25.65
C ILE A 346 5.37 -10.31 -24.52
N PRO A 347 5.37 -9.02 -24.15
CA PRO A 347 4.45 -8.52 -23.14
C PRO A 347 2.99 -8.77 -23.53
N MET A 348 2.26 -9.40 -22.61
CA MET A 348 0.86 -9.69 -22.74
C MET A 348 0.05 -8.39 -22.52
N PRO A 349 -0.78 -7.96 -23.47
CA PRO A 349 -1.63 -6.79 -23.27
C PRO A 349 -2.55 -6.98 -22.06
N PHE A 350 -2.78 -5.90 -21.30
CA PHE A 350 -3.67 -5.86 -20.14
C PHE A 350 -3.26 -6.80 -18.99
N SER A 351 -1.95 -7.02 -18.82
CA SER A 351 -1.38 -7.88 -17.79
C SER A 351 -0.41 -7.18 -16.85
N ARG A 352 -0.34 -5.84 -16.92
CA ARG A 352 0.46 -5.05 -15.98
C ARG A 352 -0.20 -5.08 -14.61
N GLY A 353 0.60 -5.07 -13.56
CA GLY A 353 0.11 -5.08 -12.19
C GLY A 353 0.98 -4.32 -11.23
N CYS A 354 0.44 -4.18 -10.02
CA CYS A 354 1.11 -3.66 -8.84
C CYS A 354 0.81 -4.59 -7.68
N SER A 355 1.85 -4.92 -6.93
CA SER A 355 1.75 -5.73 -5.72
C SER A 355 2.40 -5.04 -4.54
N PHE A 356 1.86 -5.29 -3.36
CA PHE A 356 2.41 -4.85 -2.09
C PHE A 356 2.50 -6.04 -1.12
N TYR A 357 3.67 -6.21 -0.52
CA TYR A 357 3.95 -7.29 0.40
C TYR A 357 4.46 -6.77 1.74
N LYS A 358 4.11 -7.50 2.81
CA LYS A 358 4.84 -7.45 4.08
C LYS A 358 5.46 -8.79 4.38
N VAL A 359 6.71 -8.74 4.82
CA VAL A 359 7.52 -9.88 5.22
C VAL A 359 7.87 -9.73 6.69
N ASP A 360 7.74 -10.82 7.45
CA ASP A 360 8.14 -10.88 8.86
C ASP A 360 9.66 -11.10 9.04
N ASP A 361 10.10 -11.12 10.30
CA ASP A 361 11.51 -11.29 10.67
C ASP A 361 12.07 -12.68 10.29
N ASP A 362 11.19 -13.68 10.10
CA ASP A 362 11.56 -15.02 9.63
C ASP A 362 11.71 -15.08 8.10
N GLY A 363 11.41 -13.97 7.41
CA GLY A 363 11.44 -13.90 5.95
C GLY A 363 10.20 -14.50 5.28
N ARG A 364 9.07 -14.63 6.01
CA ARG A 364 7.81 -15.10 5.43
C ARG A 364 6.90 -13.95 5.06
N VAL A 365 6.26 -14.06 3.90
CA VAL A 365 5.20 -13.14 3.48
C VAL A 365 3.98 -13.33 4.39
N VAL A 366 3.62 -12.29 5.12
CA VAL A 366 2.47 -12.24 6.04
C VAL A 366 1.32 -11.37 5.51
N PHE A 367 1.59 -10.55 4.50
CA PHE A 367 0.59 -9.78 3.78
C PHE A 367 0.94 -9.74 2.29
N GLY A 368 -0.04 -9.95 1.42
CA GLY A 368 0.06 -9.77 -0.02
C GLY A 368 -1.19 -9.09 -0.57
N ARG A 369 -1.00 -8.05 -1.38
CA ARG A 369 -2.06 -7.37 -2.12
C ARG A 369 -1.65 -7.30 -3.58
N ASP A 370 -2.42 -7.91 -4.45
CA ASP A 370 -2.21 -7.83 -5.90
C ASP A 370 -3.37 -7.12 -6.58
N VAL A 371 -3.02 -6.27 -7.55
CA VAL A 371 -3.99 -5.67 -8.46
C VAL A 371 -3.43 -5.72 -9.87
N VAL A 372 -4.24 -6.22 -10.80
CA VAL A 372 -3.90 -6.35 -12.22
C VAL A 372 -4.76 -5.41 -13.07
N GLU A 373 -4.18 -4.92 -14.15
CA GLU A 373 -4.82 -4.10 -15.16
C GLU A 373 -6.12 -4.73 -15.67
N PHE A 374 -7.14 -3.90 -15.94
CA PHE A 374 -8.43 -4.42 -16.38
C PHE A 374 -8.38 -4.83 -17.84
N LEU A 375 -8.95 -6.00 -18.13
CA LEU A 375 -9.25 -6.39 -19.51
C LEU A 375 -10.29 -5.46 -20.15
N ILE A 376 -11.28 -4.99 -19.36
CA ILE A 376 -12.33 -4.07 -19.81
C ILE A 376 -12.16 -2.74 -19.10
N LYS A 377 -11.90 -1.69 -19.88
CA LYS A 377 -11.67 -0.33 -19.38
C LYS A 377 -12.85 0.57 -19.70
N THR A 378 -13.34 1.27 -18.68
CA THR A 378 -14.51 2.14 -18.77
C THR A 378 -14.17 3.60 -19.04
N GLY A 379 -12.89 3.99 -18.92
CA GLY A 379 -12.45 5.38 -19.09
C GLY A 379 -13.30 6.36 -18.26
N ASP A 380 -13.65 7.49 -18.87
CA ASP A 380 -14.42 8.56 -18.23
C ASP A 380 -15.80 8.12 -17.74
N ALA A 381 -16.37 7.03 -18.25
CA ALA A 381 -17.67 6.53 -17.80
C ALA A 381 -17.65 6.04 -16.34
N THR A 382 -16.47 5.79 -15.78
CA THR A 382 -16.29 5.38 -14.37
C THR A 382 -16.75 6.46 -13.39
N PHE A 383 -16.49 7.73 -13.69
CA PHE A 383 -16.82 8.85 -12.80
C PHE A 383 -18.33 9.00 -12.55
N PRO A 384 -19.22 9.04 -13.55
CA PRO A 384 -20.66 9.09 -13.27
C PRO A 384 -21.16 7.82 -12.55
N ILE A 385 -20.57 6.64 -12.81
CA ILE A 385 -20.92 5.39 -12.10
C ILE A 385 -20.57 5.49 -10.61
N MET A 386 -19.35 5.91 -10.29
CA MET A 386 -18.90 6.12 -8.91
C MET A 386 -19.76 7.16 -8.18
N GLY A 387 -20.04 8.29 -8.84
CA GLY A 387 -20.93 9.33 -8.29
C GLY A 387 -22.33 8.80 -7.96
N ALA A 388 -22.88 7.91 -8.79
CA ALA A 388 -24.18 7.28 -8.55
C ALA A 388 -24.15 6.26 -7.39
N MET A 389 -23.00 5.67 -7.06
CA MET A 389 -22.85 4.74 -5.94
C MET A 389 -22.79 5.45 -4.58
N MET A 390 -22.30 6.69 -4.51
CA MET A 390 -22.10 7.39 -3.24
C MET A 390 -23.35 7.49 -2.34
N PRO A 391 -24.56 7.83 -2.85
CA PRO A 391 -25.77 7.81 -2.04
C PRO A 391 -26.08 6.44 -1.46
N VAL A 392 -25.77 5.36 -2.20
CA VAL A 392 -25.96 3.97 -1.75
C VAL A 392 -24.98 3.66 -0.62
N VAL A 393 -23.70 4.01 -0.76
CA VAL A 393 -22.68 3.84 0.30
C VAL A 393 -23.09 4.56 1.58
N ARG A 394 -23.67 5.76 1.46
CA ARG A 394 -24.20 6.49 2.62
C ARG A 394 -25.32 5.75 3.35
N MET A 395 -26.09 4.89 2.68
CA MET A 395 -27.13 4.06 3.28
C MET A 395 -26.60 2.74 3.90
N MET A 396 -25.42 2.28 3.49
CA MET A 396 -24.82 1.02 3.99
C MET A 396 -24.40 1.13 5.45
N PRO A 397 -24.37 0.03 6.23
CA PRO A 397 -23.74 0.02 7.53
C PRO A 397 -22.24 0.33 7.41
N ARG A 398 -21.63 0.85 8.49
CA ARG A 398 -20.17 0.92 8.56
C ARG A 398 -19.63 -0.50 8.63
N VAL A 399 -18.85 -0.89 7.64
CA VAL A 399 -18.07 -2.13 7.62
C VAL A 399 -16.61 -1.71 7.72
N GLY A 400 -15.85 -2.32 8.64
CA GLY A 400 -14.40 -2.13 8.68
C GLY A 400 -13.75 -2.96 7.59
N PHE A 401 -12.77 -2.39 6.88
CA PHE A 401 -11.90 -3.10 5.96
C PHE A 401 -10.64 -3.59 6.66
#